data_AF-A0A1Q3GJ60-F1
#
_entry.id   AF-A0A1Q3GJ60-F1
#
_cell.length_a   1.000
_cell.length_b   1.000
_cell.length_c   1.000
_cell.angle_alpha   90.00
_cell.angle_beta   90.00
_cell.angle_gamma   90.00
#
_symmetry.space_group_name_H-M   'P 1'
#
loop_
_entity.id
_entity.type
_entity.pdbx_description
1 polymer ?
#
loop_
_entity_poly.entity_id
_entity_poly.type
_entity_poly.pdbx_seq_one_letter_code
_entity_poly.pdbx_strand_id
1 'polypeptide(L)'
;MIDLLTTKVEPQNSNFFRTTQWVYLIGLFGHSFAGLAFWISGINELALFNGVISVPAFSVAFMVNRQGRHVLAFAFAFFELFFHQVLAVYYLGWETGAQYWFIYLAGLSFFNPFWNYKVQISLLLLTMAGFIGSYIFNYEGIYHLPPRAVSFSFYSNSVTAVMLSAFLINSYSRAAQRAEERLKGVIGELSEKNEEIATQQDNILQSINYAKTIQTAVIPDSRELARHFNEYFVLFEPASIVSGDFYWFSETKENIVVVCADCTGHGVPGGFMSMLGISFLNELVNNQKITAPAQILNELRAKVKNALQNNHQEDQPQDGMDMSICVFDKQKSTLTFAGANNGIFLLRNEDITEYKPNKNPIGSYPKEMPFEQILIDLKPKDRVYLYTDGYIDQFGGNDDKKFMKRQLKEKLIASHQLSLEQQGQQLESIFKTWRGKQEQIDDCTLIGLLV
;
A
#
# COMPACT_ATOMS: atom_id res chain seq x y z
N MET A 1 -14.74 2.52 44.51
CA MET A 1 -16.07 1.89 44.68
C MET A 1 -16.99 2.57 43.67
N ILE A 2 -17.01 2.20 42.39
CA ILE A 2 -17.55 0.97 41.79
C ILE A 2 -16.63 0.61 40.62
N ASP A 3 -15.71 -0.33 40.86
CA ASP A 3 -14.90 -0.97 39.82
C ASP A 3 -15.34 -2.44 39.73
N LEU A 4 -16.63 -2.60 39.41
CA LEU A 4 -17.35 -3.87 39.43
C LEU A 4 -18.08 -4.06 38.09
N LEU A 5 -17.38 -3.87 36.97
CA LEU A 5 -17.92 -4.11 35.62
C LEU A 5 -16.89 -4.70 34.65
N THR A 6 -16.77 -6.03 34.73
CA THR A 6 -16.89 -7.00 33.60
C THR A 6 -15.93 -6.88 32.41
N THR A 7 -14.99 -7.83 32.35
CA THR A 7 -14.08 -8.21 31.25
C THR A 7 -14.75 -8.63 29.92
N LYS A 8 -16.06 -8.45 29.75
CA LYS A 8 -16.85 -8.95 28.59
C LYS A 8 -17.42 -7.85 27.68
N VAL A 9 -17.21 -6.58 27.99
CA VAL A 9 -17.71 -5.46 27.16
C VAL A 9 -16.56 -4.93 26.32
N GLU A 10 -16.69 -5.00 24.99
CA GLU A 10 -15.70 -4.42 24.09
C GLU A 10 -15.56 -2.90 24.33
N PRO A 11 -14.33 -2.34 24.25
CA PRO A 11 -14.09 -0.92 24.54
C PRO A 11 -15.00 0.04 23.75
N GLN A 12 -15.28 -0.31 22.49
CA GLN A 12 -16.16 0.43 21.59
C GLN A 12 -17.63 0.51 22.05
N ASN A 13 -18.08 -0.45 22.85
CA ASN A 13 -19.47 -0.56 23.31
C ASN A 13 -19.68 0.02 24.73
N SER A 14 -18.62 0.50 25.37
CA SER A 14 -18.60 0.92 26.78
C SER A 14 -19.59 2.06 27.11
N ASN A 15 -19.75 3.03 26.21
CA ASN A 15 -20.67 4.16 26.42
C ASN A 15 -22.14 3.74 26.31
N PHE A 16 -22.48 2.93 25.30
CA PHE A 16 -23.82 2.37 25.14
C PHE A 16 -24.19 1.49 26.33
N PHE A 17 -23.25 0.65 26.78
CA PHE A 17 -23.39 -0.20 27.95
C PHE A 17 -23.66 0.62 29.23
N ARG A 18 -22.82 1.61 29.55
CA ARG A 18 -22.99 2.46 30.74
C ARG A 18 -24.34 3.19 30.74
N THR A 19 -24.74 3.69 29.58
CA THR A 19 -26.01 4.43 29.45
C THR A 19 -27.21 3.51 29.69
N THR A 20 -27.23 2.36 29.02
CA THR A 20 -28.33 1.39 29.15
C THR A 20 -28.39 0.76 30.54
N GLN A 21 -27.25 0.57 31.24
CA GLN A 21 -27.24 0.12 32.64
C GLN A 21 -28.05 1.04 33.56
N TRP A 22 -27.85 2.36 33.45
CA TRP A 22 -28.61 3.34 34.23
C TRP A 22 -30.09 3.33 33.85
N VAL A 23 -30.40 3.24 32.55
CA VAL A 23 -31.79 3.17 32.07
C VAL A 23 -32.50 1.96 32.67
N TYR A 24 -31.86 0.79 32.73
CA TYR A 24 -32.49 -0.40 33.30
C TYR A 24 -32.71 -0.30 34.81
N LEU A 25 -31.80 0.34 35.56
CA LEU A 25 -32.02 0.62 36.97
C LEU A 25 -33.16 1.62 37.18
N ILE A 26 -33.22 2.69 36.38
CA ILE A 26 -34.30 3.67 36.44
C ILE A 26 -35.65 2.99 36.13
N GLY A 27 -35.70 2.14 35.10
CA GLY A 27 -36.89 1.34 34.78
C GLY A 27 -37.31 0.44 35.94
N LEU A 28 -36.37 -0.31 36.53
CA LEU A 28 -36.62 -1.18 37.68
C LEU A 28 -37.29 -0.44 38.85
N PHE A 29 -36.71 0.69 39.28
CA PHE A 29 -37.26 1.47 40.38
C PHE A 29 -38.55 2.20 39.99
N GLY A 30 -38.62 2.73 38.77
CA GLY A 30 -39.80 3.41 38.23
C GLY A 30 -41.02 2.50 38.20
N HIS A 31 -40.88 1.28 37.68
CA HIS A 31 -41.95 0.29 37.66
C HIS A 31 -42.31 -0.24 39.05
N SER A 32 -41.33 -0.35 39.96
CA SER A 32 -41.62 -0.69 41.37
C SER A 32 -42.50 0.35 42.04
N PHE A 33 -42.20 1.64 41.82
CA PHE A 33 -43.00 2.75 42.33
C PHE A 33 -44.38 2.83 41.67
N ALA A 34 -44.44 2.70 40.34
CA ALA A 34 -45.70 2.70 39.59
C ALA A 34 -46.61 1.54 40.02
N GLY A 35 -46.06 0.33 40.22
CA GLY A 35 -46.81 -0.82 40.72
C GLY A 35 -47.45 -0.57 42.08
N LEU A 36 -46.71 0.04 43.01
CA LEU A 36 -47.24 0.43 44.32
C LEU A 36 -48.36 1.49 44.18
N ALA A 37 -48.16 2.49 43.32
CA ALA A 37 -49.15 3.53 43.08
C ALA A 37 -50.45 2.97 42.48
N PHE A 38 -50.35 2.03 41.53
CA PHE A 38 -51.52 1.35 40.96
C PHE A 38 -52.24 0.49 41.99
N TRP A 39 -51.51 -0.21 42.86
CA TRP A 39 -52.10 -1.01 43.93
C TRP A 39 -52.88 -0.15 44.92
N ILE A 40 -52.31 0.97 45.37
CA ILE A 40 -52.98 1.94 46.25
C ILE A 40 -54.22 2.54 45.57
N SER A 41 -54.17 2.73 44.25
CA SER A 41 -55.28 3.27 43.46
C SER A 41 -56.35 2.25 43.09
N GLY A 42 -56.20 0.98 43.51
CA GLY A 42 -57.16 -0.11 43.23
C GLY A 42 -57.08 -0.70 41.82
N ILE A 43 -56.02 -0.40 41.05
CA ILE A 43 -55.83 -0.85 39.67
C ILE A 43 -54.97 -2.11 39.68
N ASN A 44 -55.57 -3.22 40.09
CA ASN A 44 -54.85 -4.44 40.44
C ASN A 44 -54.09 -5.06 39.26
N GLU A 45 -54.63 -4.98 38.04
CA GLU A 45 -54.03 -5.58 36.85
C GLU A 45 -52.73 -4.88 36.46
N LEU A 46 -52.70 -3.54 36.51
CA LEU A 46 -51.47 -2.79 36.27
C LEU A 46 -50.47 -2.95 37.42
N ALA A 47 -50.94 -3.01 38.67
CA ALA A 47 -50.06 -3.30 39.81
C ALA A 47 -49.38 -4.67 39.65
N LEU A 48 -50.15 -5.68 39.27
CA LEU A 48 -49.65 -7.03 39.01
C LEU A 48 -48.68 -7.06 37.82
N PHE A 49 -49.01 -6.38 36.72
CA PHE A 49 -48.12 -6.30 35.55
C PHE A 49 -46.77 -5.67 35.93
N ASN A 50 -46.77 -4.56 36.68
CA ASN A 50 -45.53 -3.92 37.10
C ASN A 50 -44.70 -4.82 38.04
N GLY A 51 -45.34 -5.48 39.01
CA GLY A 51 -44.64 -6.32 39.97
C GLY A 51 -44.13 -7.65 39.40
N VAL A 52 -44.90 -8.29 38.52
CA VAL A 52 -44.63 -9.66 38.03
C VAL A 52 -43.97 -9.67 36.66
N ILE A 53 -44.17 -8.63 35.84
CA ILE A 53 -43.61 -8.56 34.47
C ILE A 53 -42.55 -7.47 34.39
N SER A 54 -42.88 -6.21 34.65
CA SER A 54 -41.97 -5.07 34.42
C SER A 54 -40.71 -5.13 35.27
N VAL A 55 -40.84 -5.29 36.58
CA VAL A 55 -39.70 -5.35 37.51
C VAL A 55 -38.77 -6.53 37.18
N PRO A 56 -39.27 -7.77 36.96
CA PRO A 56 -38.43 -8.86 36.47
C PRO A 56 -37.80 -8.61 35.10
N ALA A 57 -38.53 -8.04 34.13
CA ALA A 57 -38.01 -7.76 32.80
C ALA A 57 -36.83 -6.78 32.83
N PHE A 58 -36.92 -5.71 33.61
CA PHE A 58 -35.81 -4.77 33.80
C PHE A 58 -34.66 -5.35 34.61
N SER A 59 -34.93 -6.25 35.56
CA SER A 59 -33.90 -7.01 36.28
C SER A 59 -33.13 -7.93 35.33
N VAL A 60 -33.84 -8.65 34.46
CA VAL A 60 -33.24 -9.52 33.44
C VAL A 60 -32.47 -8.68 32.43
N ALA A 61 -33.02 -7.58 31.93
CA ALA A 61 -32.32 -6.67 31.02
C ALA A 61 -31.01 -6.15 31.65
N PHE A 62 -31.05 -5.73 32.91
CA PHE A 62 -29.87 -5.30 33.67
C PHE A 62 -28.79 -6.40 33.74
N MET A 63 -29.18 -7.63 34.12
CA MET A 63 -28.28 -8.78 34.22
C MET A 63 -27.70 -9.19 32.86
N VAL A 64 -28.53 -9.33 31.83
CA VAL A 64 -28.14 -9.71 30.46
C VAL A 64 -27.20 -8.67 29.87
N ASN A 65 -27.44 -7.37 30.14
CA ASN A 65 -26.58 -6.30 29.70
C ASN A 65 -25.17 -6.41 30.32
N ARG A 66 -25.04 -6.77 31.61
CA ARG A 66 -23.73 -7.02 32.27
C ARG A 66 -23.00 -8.24 31.72
N GLN A 67 -23.70 -9.15 31.05
CA GLN A 67 -23.08 -10.30 30.37
C GLN A 67 -22.55 -9.97 28.97
N GLY A 68 -22.64 -8.71 28.51
CA GLY A 68 -22.22 -8.29 27.16
C GLY A 68 -23.30 -8.48 26.08
N ARG A 69 -24.48 -8.98 26.44
CA ARG A 69 -25.61 -9.22 25.52
C ARG A 69 -26.50 -7.98 25.38
N HIS A 70 -25.91 -6.86 24.99
CA HIS A 70 -26.54 -5.54 24.99
C HIS A 70 -27.80 -5.45 24.12
N VAL A 71 -27.76 -6.07 22.93
CA VAL A 71 -28.88 -6.06 21.96
C VAL A 71 -30.11 -6.77 22.53
N LEU A 72 -29.90 -7.91 23.17
CA LEU A 72 -30.97 -8.72 23.75
C LEU A 72 -31.58 -8.04 24.99
N ALA A 73 -30.74 -7.45 25.86
CA ALA A 73 -31.20 -6.69 27.00
C ALA A 73 -32.08 -5.49 26.59
N PHE A 74 -31.67 -4.77 25.54
CA PHE A 74 -32.43 -3.65 25.01
C PHE A 74 -33.76 -4.09 24.40
N ALA A 75 -33.79 -5.22 23.69
CA ALA A 75 -35.02 -5.80 23.18
C ALA A 75 -36.03 -6.11 24.30
N PHE A 76 -35.58 -6.74 25.39
CA PHE A 76 -36.45 -7.03 26.54
C PHE A 76 -37.08 -5.77 27.13
N ALA A 77 -36.29 -4.73 27.39
CA ALA A 77 -36.80 -3.47 27.91
C ALA A 77 -37.73 -2.76 26.92
N PHE A 78 -37.42 -2.78 25.62
CA PHE A 78 -38.25 -2.13 24.60
C PHE A 78 -39.64 -2.77 24.50
N PHE A 79 -39.71 -4.11 24.43
CA PHE A 79 -40.97 -4.82 24.30
C PHE A 79 -41.81 -4.74 25.58
N GLU A 80 -41.17 -4.82 26.75
CA GLU A 80 -41.87 -4.58 28.02
C GLU A 80 -42.55 -3.21 28.02
N LEU A 81 -41.80 -2.14 27.70
CA LEU A 81 -42.34 -0.78 27.68
C LEU A 81 -43.47 -0.63 26.66
N PHE A 82 -43.35 -1.27 25.49
CA PHE A 82 -44.41 -1.30 24.48
C PHE A 82 -45.69 -1.94 25.02
N PHE A 83 -45.61 -3.15 25.60
CA PHE A 83 -46.78 -3.86 26.12
C PHE A 83 -47.38 -3.16 27.34
N HIS A 84 -46.53 -2.67 28.25
CA HIS A 84 -46.96 -1.85 29.38
C HIS A 84 -47.78 -0.67 28.90
N GLN A 85 -47.33 0.00 27.84
CA GLN A 85 -48.03 1.16 27.32
C GLN A 85 -49.38 0.83 26.69
N VAL A 86 -49.49 -0.26 25.93
CA VAL A 86 -50.79 -0.73 25.42
C VAL A 86 -51.76 -1.01 26.58
N LEU A 87 -51.30 -1.71 27.62
CA LEU A 87 -52.11 -2.04 28.79
C LEU A 87 -52.46 -0.81 29.63
N ALA A 88 -51.55 0.15 29.77
CA ALA A 88 -51.81 1.38 30.50
C ALA A 88 -52.95 2.17 29.84
N VAL A 89 -52.98 2.29 28.50
CA VAL A 89 -54.12 2.93 27.82
C VAL A 89 -55.39 2.08 27.94
N TYR A 90 -55.28 0.75 27.81
CA TYR A 90 -56.43 -0.16 27.96
C TYR A 90 -57.13 -0.04 29.32
N TYR A 91 -56.37 -0.01 30.41
CA TYR A 91 -56.95 0.06 31.75
C TYR A 91 -57.31 1.48 32.17
N LEU A 92 -56.48 2.49 31.84
CA LEU A 92 -56.63 3.85 32.35
C LEU A 92 -57.40 4.78 31.40
N GLY A 93 -57.47 4.45 30.11
CA GLY A 93 -58.07 5.28 29.07
C GLY A 93 -57.12 6.32 28.47
N TRP A 94 -57.47 6.78 27.27
CA TRP A 94 -56.69 7.72 26.46
C TRP A 94 -56.52 9.09 27.11
N GLU A 95 -57.49 9.53 27.92
CA GLU A 95 -57.46 10.84 28.58
C GLU A 95 -56.34 10.98 29.62
N THR A 96 -55.78 9.87 30.09
CA THR A 96 -54.69 9.87 31.08
C THR A 96 -53.31 10.19 30.49
N GLY A 97 -53.22 10.36 29.16
CA GLY A 97 -52.01 10.73 28.45
C GLY A 97 -50.94 9.64 28.38
N ALA A 98 -51.25 8.41 28.80
CA ALA A 98 -50.29 7.32 28.81
C ALA A 98 -49.68 7.07 27.41
N GLN A 99 -50.48 7.19 26.34
CA GLN A 99 -50.06 7.02 24.95
C GLN A 99 -48.83 7.86 24.53
N TYR A 100 -48.50 8.95 25.22
CA TYR A 100 -47.34 9.78 24.88
C TYR A 100 -46.00 9.05 25.03
N TRP A 101 -45.93 7.98 25.81
CA TRP A 101 -44.73 7.13 25.88
C TRP A 101 -44.43 6.38 24.58
N PHE A 102 -45.42 6.16 23.69
CA PHE A 102 -45.15 5.62 22.34
C PHE A 102 -44.28 6.57 21.51
N ILE A 103 -44.40 7.89 21.72
CA ILE A 103 -43.55 8.89 21.03
C ILE A 103 -42.09 8.72 21.47
N TYR A 104 -41.87 8.53 22.78
CA TYR A 104 -40.55 8.24 23.31
C TYR A 104 -40.00 6.90 22.79
N LEU A 105 -40.82 5.84 22.76
CA LEU A 105 -40.44 4.53 22.20
C LEU A 105 -40.09 4.59 20.71
N ALA A 106 -40.77 5.43 19.93
CA ALA A 106 -40.41 5.69 18.55
C ALA A 106 -38.97 6.21 18.42
N GLY A 107 -38.54 7.14 19.30
CA GLY A 107 -37.16 7.61 19.36
C GLY A 107 -36.16 6.53 19.82
N LEU A 108 -36.56 5.65 20.73
CA LEU A 108 -35.72 4.53 21.20
C LEU A 108 -35.50 3.44 20.14
N SER A 109 -36.38 3.31 19.15
CA SER A 109 -36.20 2.35 18.05
C SER A 109 -34.89 2.56 17.28
N PHE A 110 -34.37 3.79 17.26
CA PHE A 110 -33.09 4.18 16.63
C PHE A 110 -31.92 4.24 17.61
N PHE A 111 -32.15 4.08 18.92
CA PHE A 111 -31.12 4.31 19.93
C PHE A 111 -30.11 3.18 20.00
N ASN A 112 -30.52 1.96 19.65
CA ASN A 112 -29.64 0.80 19.61
C ASN A 112 -28.85 0.78 18.29
N PRO A 113 -27.52 1.05 18.32
CA PRO A 113 -26.71 1.13 17.10
C PRO A 113 -26.44 -0.25 16.48
N PHE A 114 -26.71 -1.34 17.20
CA PHE A 114 -26.48 -2.71 16.73
C PHE A 114 -27.67 -3.27 15.94
N TRP A 115 -28.81 -2.59 15.96
CA TRP A 115 -29.94 -2.94 15.11
C TRP A 115 -29.73 -2.38 13.72
N ASN A 116 -29.88 -3.23 12.72
CA ASN A 116 -29.91 -2.78 11.34
C ASN A 116 -31.15 -1.90 11.10
N TYR A 117 -31.09 -1.08 10.05
CA TYR A 117 -32.15 -0.12 9.73
C TYR A 117 -33.53 -0.79 9.54
N LYS A 118 -33.59 -2.05 9.06
CA LYS A 118 -34.86 -2.77 8.90
C LYS A 118 -35.52 -3.03 10.24
N VAL A 119 -34.77 -3.52 11.23
CA VAL A 119 -35.27 -3.75 12.60
C VAL A 119 -35.75 -2.43 13.22
N GLN A 120 -34.98 -1.36 13.09
CA GLN A 120 -35.34 -0.05 13.63
C GLN A 120 -36.67 0.45 13.05
N ILE A 121 -36.82 0.39 11.72
CA ILE A 121 -38.06 0.78 11.04
C ILE A 121 -39.23 -0.15 11.41
N SER A 122 -39.02 -1.45 11.51
CA SER A 122 -40.08 -2.38 11.96
C SER A 122 -40.58 -2.06 13.37
N LEU A 123 -39.67 -1.73 14.29
CA LEU A 123 -40.04 -1.33 15.65
C LEU A 123 -40.76 0.02 15.68
N LEU A 124 -40.36 0.99 14.84
CA LEU A 124 -41.09 2.25 14.68
C LEU A 124 -42.51 2.03 14.14
N LEU A 125 -42.67 1.15 13.15
CA LEU A 125 -44.00 0.82 12.63
C LEU A 125 -44.86 0.11 13.68
N LEU A 126 -44.25 -0.77 14.48
CA LEU A 126 -44.92 -1.43 15.60
C LEU A 126 -45.38 -0.42 16.65
N THR A 127 -44.53 0.54 17.06
CA THR A 127 -44.91 1.57 18.03
C THR A 127 -46.01 2.48 17.49
N MET A 128 -45.97 2.83 16.21
CA MET A 128 -47.01 3.61 15.55
C MET A 128 -48.34 2.85 15.49
N ALA A 129 -48.31 1.55 15.15
CA ALA A 129 -49.49 0.70 15.17
C ALA A 129 -50.07 0.56 16.60
N GLY A 130 -49.22 0.41 17.62
CA GLY A 130 -49.63 0.40 19.02
C GLY A 130 -50.30 1.70 19.47
N PHE A 131 -49.76 2.85 19.07
CA PHE A 131 -50.36 4.15 19.33
C PHE A 131 -51.75 4.30 18.69
N ILE A 132 -51.86 3.99 17.39
CA ILE A 132 -53.12 4.09 16.65
C ILE A 132 -54.15 3.09 17.19
N GLY A 133 -53.75 1.84 17.42
CA GLY A 133 -54.63 0.81 17.97
C GLY A 133 -55.15 1.18 19.36
N SER A 134 -54.31 1.77 20.20
CA SER A 134 -54.72 2.25 21.52
C SER A 134 -55.76 3.36 21.45
N TYR A 135 -55.69 4.24 20.44
CA TYR A 135 -56.73 5.26 20.22
C TYR A 135 -58.08 4.63 19.82
N ILE A 136 -58.04 3.70 18.87
CA ILE A 136 -59.25 3.11 18.28
C ILE A 136 -59.98 2.22 19.28
N PHE A 137 -59.25 1.37 20.00
CA PHE A 137 -59.85 0.30 20.81
C PHE A 137 -59.92 0.63 22.30
N ASN A 138 -59.09 1.54 22.80
CA ASN A 138 -58.85 1.72 24.23
C ASN A 138 -59.13 3.16 24.70
N TYR A 139 -60.04 3.87 24.03
CA TYR A 139 -60.27 5.29 24.30
C TYR A 139 -60.78 5.56 25.73
N GLU A 140 -61.83 4.87 26.17
CA GLU A 140 -62.50 5.15 27.45
C GLU A 140 -61.82 4.54 28.68
N GLY A 141 -61.03 3.47 28.50
CA GLY A 141 -60.41 2.71 29.59
C GLY A 141 -61.41 1.85 30.38
N ILE A 142 -60.91 0.88 31.16
CA ILE A 142 -61.74 0.06 32.06
C ILE A 142 -62.01 0.78 33.38
N TYR A 143 -61.01 1.48 33.90
CA TYR A 143 -61.08 2.17 35.19
C TYR A 143 -61.43 3.64 35.01
N HIS A 144 -62.53 4.07 35.62
CA HIS A 144 -62.91 5.48 35.65
C HIS A 144 -62.29 6.18 36.86
N LEU A 145 -61.15 6.82 36.62
CA LEU A 145 -60.44 7.58 37.64
C LEU A 145 -61.12 8.93 37.94
N PRO A 146 -61.00 9.46 39.17
CA PRO A 146 -61.45 10.81 39.47
C PRO A 146 -60.82 11.84 38.52
N PRO A 147 -61.53 12.91 38.09
CA PRO A 147 -61.02 13.88 37.13
C PRO A 147 -59.65 14.48 37.49
N ARG A 148 -59.40 14.71 38.80
CA ARG A 148 -58.10 15.20 39.29
C ARG A 148 -56.95 14.22 39.02
N ALA A 149 -57.20 12.92 39.15
CA ALA A 149 -56.22 11.88 38.88
C ALA A 149 -55.94 11.73 37.39
N VAL A 150 -56.97 11.83 36.54
CA VAL A 150 -56.83 11.86 35.08
C VAL A 150 -55.98 13.05 34.65
N SER A 151 -56.31 14.26 35.11
CA SER A 151 -55.53 15.47 34.79
C SER A 151 -54.07 15.36 35.29
N PHE A 152 -53.86 14.89 36.52
CA PHE A 152 -52.51 14.69 37.05
C PHE A 152 -51.70 13.71 36.18
N SER A 153 -52.29 12.56 35.84
CA SER A 153 -51.66 11.57 34.96
C SER A 153 -51.34 12.16 33.59
N PHE A 154 -52.30 12.87 32.98
CA PHE A 154 -52.13 13.50 31.68
C PHE A 154 -50.93 14.46 31.65
N TYR A 155 -50.89 15.39 32.61
CA TYR A 155 -49.78 16.36 32.69
C TYR A 155 -48.45 15.67 33.00
N SER A 156 -48.44 14.69 33.93
CA SER A 156 -47.23 13.96 34.30
C SER A 156 -46.65 13.18 33.10
N ASN A 157 -47.49 12.45 32.36
CA ASN A 157 -47.07 11.70 31.17
C ASN A 157 -46.62 12.64 30.04
N SER A 158 -47.33 13.74 29.80
CA SER A 158 -46.97 14.73 28.78
C SER A 158 -45.59 15.33 29.07
N VAL A 159 -45.38 15.81 30.29
CA VAL A 159 -44.11 16.42 30.71
C VAL A 159 -42.97 15.41 30.62
N THR A 160 -43.19 14.18 31.10
CA THR A 160 -42.17 13.12 31.08
C THR A 160 -41.81 12.72 29.65
N ALA A 161 -42.79 12.52 28.77
CA ALA A 161 -42.54 12.17 27.37
C ALA A 161 -41.75 13.26 26.63
N VAL A 162 -42.08 14.53 26.86
CA VAL A 162 -41.33 15.66 26.29
C VAL A 162 -39.90 15.72 26.85
N MET A 163 -39.72 15.59 28.17
CA MET A 163 -38.39 15.59 28.79
C MET A 163 -37.51 14.45 28.26
N LEU A 164 -38.04 13.24 28.17
CA LEU A 164 -37.29 12.08 27.68
C LEU A 164 -36.99 12.16 26.18
N SER A 165 -37.92 12.68 25.38
CA SER A 165 -37.68 12.92 23.95
C SER A 165 -36.63 14.00 23.72
N ALA A 166 -36.69 15.11 24.47
CA ALA A 166 -35.68 16.16 24.44
C ALA A 166 -34.30 15.63 24.88
N PHE A 167 -34.24 14.78 25.90
CA PHE A 167 -33.02 14.11 26.32
C PHE A 167 -32.43 13.24 25.20
N LEU A 168 -33.24 12.42 24.53
CA LEU A 168 -32.79 11.60 23.40
C LEU A 168 -32.27 12.47 22.25
N ILE A 169 -33.02 13.48 21.83
CA ILE A 169 -32.63 14.39 20.75
C ILE A 169 -31.30 15.08 21.07
N ASN A 170 -31.14 15.59 22.29
CA ASN A 170 -29.89 16.19 22.75
C ASN A 170 -28.74 15.17 22.76
N SER A 171 -28.99 13.92 23.13
CA SER A 171 -27.98 12.85 23.11
C SER A 171 -27.50 12.53 21.69
N TYR A 172 -28.41 12.43 20.71
CA TYR A 172 -28.07 12.23 19.31
C TYR A 172 -27.32 13.43 18.73
N SER A 173 -27.79 14.65 19.00
CA SER A 173 -27.15 15.87 18.52
C SER A 173 -25.70 15.99 19.01
N ARG A 174 -25.46 15.74 20.31
CA ARG A 174 -24.10 15.73 20.87
C ARG A 174 -23.22 14.62 20.30
N ALA A 175 -23.78 13.43 20.05
CA ALA A 175 -23.03 12.34 19.43
C ALA A 175 -22.61 12.69 17.99
N ALA A 176 -23.53 13.29 17.23
CA ALA A 176 -23.27 13.74 15.86
C ALA A 176 -22.19 14.84 15.81
N GLN A 177 -22.28 15.85 16.69
CA GLN A 177 -21.28 16.93 16.77
C GLN A 177 -19.89 16.40 17.11
N ARG A 178 -19.77 15.49 18.09
CA ARG A 178 -18.47 14.86 18.44
C ARG A 178 -17.90 14.04 17.28
N ALA A 179 -18.75 13.35 16.53
CA ALA A 179 -18.32 12.59 15.36
C ALA A 179 -17.79 13.54 14.26
N GLU A 180 -18.46 14.67 14.04
CA GLU A 180 -18.04 15.69 13.08
C GLU A 180 -16.71 16.35 13.49
N GLU A 181 -16.56 16.73 14.75
CA GLU A 181 -15.30 17.30 15.27
C GLU A 181 -14.14 16.32 15.14
N ARG A 182 -14.35 15.06 15.49
CA ARG A 182 -13.33 14.00 15.33
C ARG A 182 -12.96 13.82 13.86
N LEU A 183 -13.95 13.83 12.97
CA LEU A 183 -13.71 13.70 11.53
C LEU A 183 -12.88 14.88 11.00
N LYS A 184 -13.19 16.11 11.41
CA LYS A 184 -12.40 17.30 11.05
C LYS A 184 -10.95 17.19 11.55
N GLY A 185 -10.75 16.70 12.77
CA GLY A 185 -9.41 16.46 13.32
C GLY A 185 -8.60 15.45 12.49
N VAL A 186 -9.20 14.31 12.16
CA VAL A 186 -8.56 13.27 11.33
C VAL A 186 -8.24 13.78 9.92
N ILE A 187 -9.12 14.57 9.31
CA ILE A 187 -8.87 15.17 7.99
C ILE A 187 -7.69 16.14 8.05
N GLY A 188 -7.61 16.97 9.10
CA GLY A 188 -6.49 17.89 9.30
C GLY A 188 -5.16 17.16 9.44
N GLU A 189 -5.10 16.16 10.33
CA GLU A 189 -3.91 15.32 10.54
C GLU A 189 -3.49 14.60 9.25
N LEU A 190 -4.45 14.06 8.49
CA LEU A 190 -4.18 13.39 7.22
C LEU A 190 -3.62 14.37 6.18
N SER A 191 -4.13 15.60 6.13
CA SER A 191 -3.65 16.64 5.22
C SER A 191 -2.19 17.01 5.54
N GLU A 192 -1.88 17.23 6.82
CA GLU A 192 -0.51 17.54 7.28
C GLU A 192 0.46 16.40 6.95
N LYS A 193 0.05 15.15 7.19
CA LYS A 193 0.86 13.97 6.84
C LYS A 193 1.11 13.83 5.35
N ASN A 194 0.12 14.14 4.51
CA ASN A 194 0.29 14.09 3.06
C ASN A 194 1.27 15.17 2.57
N GLU A 195 1.24 16.38 3.15
CA GLU A 195 2.17 17.45 2.83
C GLU A 195 3.62 17.11 3.26
N GLU A 196 3.78 16.51 4.45
CA GLU A 196 5.07 16.00 4.93
C GLU A 196 5.65 14.94 3.96
N ILE A 197 4.83 13.96 3.55
CA ILE A 197 5.23 12.91 2.59
C ILE A 197 5.61 13.52 1.24
N ALA A 198 4.82 14.47 0.72
CA ALA A 198 5.11 15.12 -0.56
C ALA A 198 6.45 15.87 -0.51
N THR A 199 6.74 16.55 0.60
CA THR A 199 8.00 17.27 0.82
C THR A 199 9.19 16.30 0.92
N GLN A 200 9.03 15.17 1.61
CA GLN A 200 10.06 14.13 1.70
C GLN A 200 10.34 13.50 0.34
N GLN A 201 9.29 13.23 -0.46
CA GLN A 201 9.42 12.69 -1.80
C GLN A 201 10.20 13.64 -2.72
N ASP A 202 9.91 14.94 -2.67
CA ASP A 202 10.62 15.94 -3.47
C ASP A 202 12.11 15.99 -3.09
N ASN A 203 12.44 16.04 -1.80
CA ASN A 203 13.82 16.04 -1.31
C ASN A 203 14.61 14.78 -1.74
N ILE A 204 13.96 13.61 -1.70
CA ILE A 204 14.56 12.34 -2.16
C ILE A 204 14.81 12.41 -3.67
N LEU A 205 13.82 12.85 -4.45
CA LEU A 205 13.97 12.98 -5.91
C LEU A 205 15.08 13.96 -6.29
N GLN A 206 15.19 15.10 -5.62
CA GLN A 206 16.28 16.06 -5.84
C GLN A 206 17.65 15.43 -5.56
N SER A 207 17.76 14.65 -4.47
CA SER A 207 19.00 13.96 -4.09
C SER A 207 19.41 12.91 -5.12
N ILE A 208 18.45 12.14 -5.65
CA ILE A 208 18.71 11.13 -6.68
C ILE A 208 19.07 11.79 -8.02
N ASN A 209 18.44 12.91 -8.39
CA ASN A 209 18.82 13.68 -9.58
C ASN A 209 20.23 14.28 -9.45
N TYR A 210 20.63 14.70 -8.26
CA TYR A 210 22.00 15.12 -8.00
C TYR A 210 22.98 13.95 -8.17
N ALA A 211 22.64 12.77 -7.66
CA ALA A 211 23.44 11.55 -7.88
C ALA A 211 23.59 11.22 -9.38
N LYS A 212 22.51 11.35 -10.17
CA LYS A 212 22.58 11.21 -11.64
C LYS A 212 23.58 12.20 -12.26
N THR A 213 23.57 13.45 -11.81
CA THR A 213 24.50 14.48 -12.32
C THR A 213 25.95 14.07 -12.07
N ILE A 214 26.25 13.51 -10.89
CA ILE A 214 27.58 12.97 -10.56
C ILE A 214 27.91 11.78 -11.45
N GLN A 215 27.00 10.82 -11.60
CA GLN A 215 27.22 9.63 -12.42
C GLN A 215 27.50 9.99 -13.89
N THR A 216 26.69 10.86 -14.48
CA THR A 216 26.89 11.32 -15.85
C THR A 216 28.23 12.05 -16.02
N ALA A 217 28.71 12.77 -14.99
CA ALA A 217 29.97 13.50 -15.06
C ALA A 217 31.21 12.58 -15.03
N VAL A 218 31.12 11.38 -14.47
CA VAL A 218 32.24 10.43 -14.45
C VAL A 218 32.22 9.42 -15.59
N ILE A 219 31.07 9.19 -16.21
CA ILE A 219 30.97 8.35 -17.40
C ILE A 219 31.65 9.10 -18.56
N PRO A 220 32.60 8.48 -19.27
CA PRO A 220 33.28 9.11 -20.39
C PRO A 220 32.31 9.55 -21.51
N ASP A 221 32.61 10.68 -22.16
CA ASP A 221 31.81 11.18 -23.28
C ASP A 221 31.98 10.28 -24.51
N SER A 222 30.91 9.59 -24.92
CA SER A 222 30.96 8.64 -26.04
C SER A 222 31.45 9.27 -27.35
N ARG A 223 31.36 10.60 -27.50
CA ARG A 223 31.87 11.33 -28.68
C ARG A 223 33.37 11.17 -28.90
N GLU A 224 34.13 10.87 -27.85
CA GLU A 224 35.56 10.63 -27.95
C GLU A 224 35.89 9.34 -28.71
N LEU A 225 34.97 8.37 -28.80
CA LEU A 225 35.13 7.16 -29.62
C LEU A 225 35.30 7.50 -31.12
N ALA A 226 34.76 8.65 -31.56
CA ALA A 226 34.91 9.13 -32.93
C ALA A 226 36.37 9.39 -33.35
N ARG A 227 37.29 9.54 -32.37
CA ARG A 227 38.73 9.69 -32.65
C ARG A 227 39.40 8.39 -33.09
N HIS A 228 38.74 7.26 -32.85
CA HIS A 228 39.33 5.93 -33.01
C HIS A 228 38.52 5.02 -33.92
N PHE A 229 37.20 5.21 -33.96
CA PHE A 229 36.29 4.42 -34.78
C PHE A 229 35.58 5.33 -35.77
N ASN A 230 35.63 4.97 -37.05
CA ASN A 230 34.98 5.74 -38.13
C ASN A 230 33.45 5.78 -37.94
N GLU A 231 32.89 4.68 -37.44
CA GLU A 231 31.49 4.60 -37.06
C GLU A 231 31.38 3.92 -35.70
N TYR A 232 30.48 4.40 -34.87
CA TYR A 232 30.13 3.81 -33.58
C TYR A 232 28.72 4.23 -33.17
N PHE A 233 28.15 3.52 -32.20
CA PHE A 233 27.02 4.02 -31.41
C PHE A 233 27.13 3.54 -29.97
N VAL A 234 26.52 4.30 -29.05
CA VAL A 234 26.31 3.91 -27.66
C VAL A 234 24.84 4.14 -27.34
N LEU A 235 24.09 3.06 -27.15
CA LEU A 235 22.75 3.08 -26.58
C LEU A 235 22.91 2.86 -25.08
N PHE A 236 22.48 3.84 -24.29
CA PHE A 236 22.54 3.81 -22.82
C PHE A 236 21.20 4.30 -22.27
N GLU A 237 20.37 3.37 -21.83
CA GLU A 237 18.99 3.60 -21.38
C GLU A 237 18.82 3.05 -19.96
N PRO A 238 18.99 3.89 -18.92
CA PRO A 238 18.76 3.48 -17.53
C PRO A 238 17.29 3.14 -17.26
N ALA A 239 17.03 2.11 -16.45
CA ALA A 239 15.70 1.77 -15.93
C ALA A 239 15.21 2.76 -14.87
N SER A 240 16.15 3.37 -14.14
CA SER A 240 15.90 4.33 -13.07
C SER A 240 16.61 5.67 -13.34
N ILE A 241 16.49 6.65 -12.43
CA ILE A 241 17.17 7.95 -12.58
C ILE A 241 18.70 7.77 -12.63
N VAL A 242 19.24 6.77 -11.93
CA VAL A 242 20.65 6.40 -11.86
C VAL A 242 20.78 4.94 -12.29
N SER A 243 21.86 4.61 -13.01
CA SER A 243 22.09 3.32 -13.66
C SER A 243 23.12 2.45 -12.91
N GLY A 244 22.85 1.16 -12.76
CA GLY A 244 23.86 0.13 -12.45
C GLY A 244 24.75 -0.18 -13.65
N ASP A 245 24.21 -0.10 -14.85
CA ASP A 245 25.01 -0.17 -16.06
C ASP A 245 25.93 1.04 -16.21
N PHE A 246 27.08 0.82 -16.83
CA PHE A 246 27.91 1.87 -17.40
C PHE A 246 28.72 1.38 -18.59
N TYR A 247 29.08 2.32 -19.46
CA TYR A 247 30.14 2.12 -20.45
C TYR A 247 31.36 2.94 -20.04
N TRP A 248 32.54 2.46 -20.42
CA TRP A 248 33.79 3.15 -20.14
C TRP A 248 34.75 2.95 -21.29
N PHE A 249 35.51 3.98 -21.63
CA PHE A 249 36.56 3.86 -22.63
C PHE A 249 37.78 4.67 -22.20
N SER A 250 38.94 4.24 -22.67
CA SER A 250 40.18 5.02 -22.53
C SER A 250 41.18 4.69 -23.61
N GLU A 251 42.01 5.68 -23.92
CA GLU A 251 43.12 5.58 -24.84
C GLU A 251 44.44 5.50 -24.08
N THR A 252 45.24 4.48 -24.39
CA THR A 252 46.65 4.40 -24.00
C THR A 252 47.54 4.65 -25.22
N LYS A 253 48.86 4.67 -25.06
CA LYS A 253 49.79 4.89 -26.19
C LYS A 253 49.58 3.88 -27.32
N GLU A 254 49.36 2.62 -26.98
CA GLU A 254 49.32 1.50 -27.93
C GLU A 254 47.92 0.91 -28.13
N ASN A 255 47.01 1.11 -27.17
CA ASN A 255 45.73 0.42 -27.14
C ASN A 255 44.55 1.36 -26.90
N ILE A 256 43.37 0.98 -27.39
CA ILE A 256 42.08 1.56 -27.05
C ILE A 256 41.30 0.53 -26.24
N VAL A 257 40.88 0.89 -25.03
CA VAL A 257 40.10 0.02 -24.14
C VAL A 257 38.65 0.47 -24.19
N VAL A 258 37.73 -0.47 -24.43
CA VAL A 258 36.28 -0.24 -24.41
C VAL A 258 35.63 -1.27 -23.49
N VAL A 259 34.77 -0.79 -22.60
CA VAL A 259 34.11 -1.56 -21.56
C VAL A 259 32.61 -1.32 -21.61
N CYS A 260 31.85 -2.40 -21.45
CA CYS A 260 30.42 -2.39 -21.20
C CYS A 260 30.18 -3.22 -19.94
N ALA A 261 29.52 -2.65 -18.94
CA ALA A 261 29.38 -3.23 -17.62
C ALA A 261 27.98 -3.06 -17.07
N ASP A 262 27.57 -4.05 -16.29
CA ASP A 262 26.30 -4.19 -15.60
C ASP A 262 26.61 -4.48 -14.14
N CYS A 263 26.08 -3.68 -13.23
CA CYS A 263 26.31 -3.85 -11.80
C CYS A 263 25.09 -4.46 -11.14
N THR A 264 25.30 -5.24 -10.07
CA THR A 264 24.19 -5.81 -9.30
C THR A 264 23.24 -4.72 -8.81
N GLY A 265 21.98 -4.83 -9.25
CA GLY A 265 20.90 -3.91 -8.90
C GLY A 265 20.90 -2.63 -9.75
N HIS A 266 19.74 -1.97 -9.82
CA HIS A 266 19.54 -0.71 -10.54
C HIS A 266 19.23 0.44 -9.57
N GLY A 267 19.12 1.66 -10.07
CA GLY A 267 18.83 2.84 -9.25
C GLY A 267 20.03 3.27 -8.39
N VAL A 268 19.78 3.68 -7.15
CA VAL A 268 20.83 4.26 -6.29
C VAL A 268 21.94 3.24 -5.94
N PRO A 269 21.66 2.00 -5.49
CA PRO A 269 22.71 1.01 -5.19
C PRO A 269 23.57 0.66 -6.41
N GLY A 270 22.93 0.36 -7.54
CA GLY A 270 23.62 0.12 -8.81
C GLY A 270 24.48 1.32 -9.23
N GLY A 271 23.97 2.53 -9.04
CA GLY A 271 24.70 3.76 -9.27
C GLY A 271 26.00 3.90 -8.49
N PHE A 272 26.02 3.49 -7.21
CA PHE A 272 27.27 3.48 -6.44
C PHE A 272 28.25 2.41 -6.92
N MET A 273 27.74 1.24 -7.32
CA MET A 273 28.56 0.17 -7.88
C MET A 273 29.22 0.57 -9.21
N SER A 274 28.49 1.25 -10.09
CA SER A 274 29.03 1.75 -11.35
C SER A 274 30.10 2.83 -11.13
N MET A 275 29.90 3.74 -10.19
CA MET A 275 30.93 4.71 -9.78
C MET A 275 32.22 4.04 -9.26
N LEU A 276 32.11 2.97 -8.47
CA LEU A 276 33.24 2.19 -7.99
C LEU A 276 33.97 1.50 -9.15
N GLY A 277 33.22 0.86 -10.05
CA GLY A 277 33.76 0.23 -11.26
C GLY A 277 34.55 1.22 -12.12
N ILE A 278 33.97 2.39 -12.42
CA ILE A 278 34.60 3.48 -13.18
C ILE A 278 35.88 3.97 -12.48
N SER A 279 35.83 4.17 -11.16
CA SER A 279 36.99 4.63 -10.38
C SER A 279 38.16 3.66 -10.47
N PHE A 280 37.90 2.36 -10.29
CA PHE A 280 38.93 1.33 -10.37
C PHE A 280 39.44 1.11 -11.81
N LEU A 281 38.59 1.22 -12.83
CA LEU A 281 39.05 1.19 -14.23
C LEU A 281 39.99 2.36 -14.53
N ASN A 282 39.67 3.57 -14.07
CA ASN A 282 40.56 4.73 -14.18
C ASN A 282 41.89 4.47 -13.47
N GLU A 283 41.88 3.89 -12.27
CA GLU A 283 43.12 3.53 -11.57
C GLU A 283 43.96 2.51 -12.36
N LEU A 284 43.35 1.38 -12.74
CA LEU A 284 44.06 0.26 -13.38
C LEU A 284 44.58 0.63 -14.77
N VAL A 285 43.76 1.27 -15.61
CA VAL A 285 44.10 1.54 -16.99
C VAL A 285 44.80 2.89 -17.16
N ASN A 286 44.29 3.96 -16.52
CA ASN A 286 44.85 5.29 -16.75
C ASN A 286 46.07 5.56 -15.88
N ASN A 287 46.11 5.09 -14.63
CA ASN A 287 47.24 5.34 -13.74
C ASN A 287 48.29 4.21 -13.84
N GLN A 288 47.86 2.96 -13.71
CA GLN A 288 48.78 1.81 -13.71
C GLN A 288 49.13 1.28 -15.12
N LYS A 289 48.43 1.76 -16.16
CA LYS A 289 48.67 1.40 -17.57
C LYS A 289 48.48 -0.10 -17.86
N ILE A 290 47.65 -0.78 -17.09
CA ILE A 290 47.29 -2.18 -17.35
C ILE A 290 46.32 -2.22 -18.53
N THR A 291 46.69 -2.92 -19.60
CA THR A 291 45.86 -3.04 -20.81
C THR A 291 45.51 -4.49 -21.17
N ALA A 292 45.92 -5.49 -20.39
CA ALA A 292 45.52 -6.87 -20.62
C ALA A 292 44.11 -7.12 -20.03
N PRO A 293 43.07 -7.43 -20.84
CA PRO A 293 41.68 -7.52 -20.37
C PRO A 293 41.49 -8.49 -19.19
N ALA A 294 42.09 -9.67 -19.24
CA ALA A 294 41.98 -10.66 -18.16
C ALA A 294 42.64 -10.15 -16.86
N GLN A 295 43.77 -9.44 -16.96
CA GLN A 295 44.43 -8.84 -15.80
C GLN A 295 43.56 -7.75 -15.18
N ILE A 296 42.97 -6.87 -16.01
CA ILE A 296 42.06 -5.81 -15.55
C ILE A 296 40.90 -6.43 -14.76
N LEU A 297 40.23 -7.45 -15.30
CA LEU A 297 39.10 -8.11 -14.61
C LEU A 297 39.50 -8.75 -13.28
N ASN A 298 40.66 -9.43 -13.21
CA ASN A 298 41.13 -10.08 -11.98
C ASN A 298 41.48 -9.03 -10.89
N GLU A 299 42.18 -7.96 -11.25
CA GLU A 299 42.53 -6.87 -10.33
C GLU A 299 41.28 -6.09 -9.88
N LEU A 300 40.34 -5.85 -10.81
CA LEU A 300 39.08 -5.21 -10.53
C LEU A 300 38.26 -6.05 -9.53
N ARG A 301 38.19 -7.37 -9.71
CA ARG A 301 37.53 -8.28 -8.75
C ARG A 301 38.17 -8.14 -7.36
N ALA A 302 39.50 -8.17 -7.27
CA ALA A 302 40.18 -8.02 -5.99
C ALA A 302 39.86 -6.67 -5.30
N LYS A 303 39.87 -5.57 -6.06
CA LYS A 303 39.54 -4.23 -5.56
C LYS A 303 38.08 -4.12 -5.11
N VAL A 304 37.12 -4.59 -5.92
CA VAL A 304 35.69 -4.59 -5.57
C VAL A 304 35.45 -5.41 -4.31
N LYS A 305 36.03 -6.61 -4.21
CA LYS A 305 35.93 -7.42 -2.98
C LYS A 305 36.48 -6.68 -1.77
N ASN A 306 37.67 -6.10 -1.87
CA ASN A 306 38.28 -5.38 -0.75
C ASN A 306 37.45 -4.16 -0.32
N ALA A 307 36.80 -3.47 -1.26
CA ALA A 307 35.92 -2.35 -0.96
C ALA A 307 34.63 -2.78 -0.25
N LEU A 308 34.10 -3.97 -0.58
CA LEU A 308 32.81 -4.47 -0.07
C LEU A 308 32.94 -5.44 1.14
N GLN A 309 34.17 -5.81 1.53
CA GLN A 309 34.49 -6.83 2.54
C GLN A 309 33.96 -6.54 3.96
N ASN A 310 33.39 -5.37 4.25
CA ASN A 310 32.89 -5.04 5.60
C ASN A 310 31.51 -5.64 5.94
N ASN A 311 30.81 -6.33 5.02
CA ASN A 311 29.47 -6.89 5.25
C ASN A 311 29.48 -8.42 5.44
N HIS A 312 30.21 -8.92 6.45
CA HIS A 312 30.16 -10.33 6.89
C HIS A 312 28.82 -10.67 7.59
N GLN A 313 27.71 -10.67 6.86
CA GLN A 313 26.52 -11.43 7.23
C GLN A 313 26.35 -12.56 6.22
N GLU A 314 26.31 -13.80 6.71
CA GLU A 314 26.35 -15.03 5.90
C GLU A 314 25.19 -15.19 4.90
N ASP A 315 24.18 -14.31 4.92
CA ASP A 315 22.94 -14.38 4.14
C ASP A 315 22.70 -13.18 3.18
N GLN A 316 23.66 -12.27 2.97
CA GLN A 316 23.46 -11.16 2.01
C GLN A 316 23.87 -11.53 0.58
N PRO A 317 23.08 -11.13 -0.45
CA PRO A 317 23.51 -11.19 -1.85
C PRO A 317 24.87 -10.49 -2.00
N GLN A 318 25.82 -11.12 -2.66
CA GLN A 318 27.14 -10.52 -2.87
C GLN A 318 27.05 -9.56 -4.06
N ASP A 319 27.09 -8.26 -3.78
CA ASP A 319 27.17 -7.22 -4.80
C ASP A 319 28.40 -7.45 -5.68
N GLY A 320 28.22 -7.26 -6.99
CA GLY A 320 29.26 -7.43 -7.99
C GLY A 320 28.92 -6.71 -9.28
N MET A 321 29.65 -7.06 -10.34
CA MET A 321 29.41 -6.55 -11.68
C MET A 321 29.77 -7.60 -12.73
N ASP A 322 29.01 -7.58 -13.81
CA ASP A 322 29.24 -8.30 -15.04
C ASP A 322 29.81 -7.31 -16.07
N MET A 323 30.77 -7.75 -16.87
CA MET A 323 31.56 -6.81 -17.68
C MET A 323 32.15 -7.48 -18.91
N SER A 324 32.13 -6.77 -20.03
CA SER A 324 32.91 -7.08 -21.23
C SER A 324 34.02 -6.05 -21.40
N ILE A 325 35.25 -6.49 -21.58
CA ILE A 325 36.40 -5.62 -21.88
C ILE A 325 36.98 -5.99 -23.24
N CYS A 326 37.05 -5.01 -24.13
CA CYS A 326 37.65 -5.08 -25.44
C CYS A 326 38.87 -4.16 -25.50
N VAL A 327 40.04 -4.69 -25.88
CA VAL A 327 41.28 -3.91 -26.04
C VAL A 327 41.75 -4.03 -27.48
N PHE A 328 41.66 -2.93 -28.22
CA PHE A 328 42.08 -2.81 -29.61
C PHE A 328 43.52 -2.33 -29.68
N ASP A 329 44.39 -3.07 -30.36
CA ASP A 329 45.76 -2.64 -30.67
C ASP A 329 45.72 -1.60 -31.80
N LYS A 330 46.41 -0.47 -31.66
CA LYS A 330 46.41 0.59 -32.68
C LYS A 330 47.32 0.30 -33.86
N GLN A 331 48.31 -0.57 -33.68
CA GLN A 331 49.29 -0.91 -34.72
C GLN A 331 48.91 -2.22 -35.41
N LYS A 332 48.29 -3.15 -34.70
CA LYS A 332 47.84 -4.44 -35.21
C LYS A 332 46.32 -4.43 -35.35
N SER A 333 45.82 -5.01 -36.43
CA SER A 333 44.38 -5.26 -36.60
C SER A 333 43.92 -6.41 -35.70
N THR A 334 44.04 -6.26 -34.38
CA THR A 334 43.71 -7.29 -33.39
C THR A 334 42.94 -6.71 -32.22
N LEU A 335 41.94 -7.45 -31.76
CA LEU A 335 41.16 -7.20 -30.55
C LEU A 335 41.47 -8.29 -29.52
N THR A 336 41.78 -7.90 -28.29
CA THR A 336 41.80 -8.83 -27.16
C THR A 336 40.55 -8.63 -26.31
N PHE A 337 39.80 -9.70 -26.08
CA PHE A 337 38.56 -9.70 -25.29
C PHE A 337 38.71 -10.53 -24.01
N ALA A 338 38.16 -10.05 -22.91
CA ALA A 338 37.81 -10.87 -21.74
C ALA A 338 36.47 -10.41 -21.17
N GLY A 339 35.72 -11.33 -20.57
CA GLY A 339 34.41 -11.01 -20.01
C GLY A 339 34.10 -11.77 -18.73
N ALA A 340 33.40 -11.08 -17.84
CA ALA A 340 32.77 -11.58 -16.63
C ALA A 340 31.25 -11.66 -16.86
N ASN A 341 30.72 -12.86 -17.09
CA ASN A 341 29.32 -13.18 -17.43
C ASN A 341 28.73 -12.52 -18.70
N ASN A 342 29.28 -11.39 -19.17
CA ASN A 342 28.90 -10.70 -20.39
C ASN A 342 29.87 -10.97 -21.54
N GLY A 343 29.32 -11.41 -22.67
CA GLY A 343 30.06 -11.71 -23.90
C GLY A 343 29.94 -10.61 -24.94
N ILE A 344 30.64 -10.78 -26.06
CA ILE A 344 30.57 -9.85 -27.20
C ILE A 344 30.12 -10.55 -28.47
N PHE A 345 29.60 -9.78 -29.42
CA PHE A 345 29.35 -10.25 -30.78
C PHE A 345 30.33 -9.63 -31.77
N LEU A 346 30.85 -10.45 -32.67
CA LEU A 346 31.58 -10.02 -33.86
C LEU A 346 30.74 -10.36 -35.08
N LEU A 347 30.37 -9.37 -35.87
CA LEU A 347 29.68 -9.56 -37.14
C LEU A 347 30.67 -9.36 -38.29
N ARG A 348 30.79 -10.40 -39.14
CA ARG A 348 31.67 -10.42 -40.31
C ARG A 348 30.96 -11.13 -41.45
N ASN A 349 30.85 -10.48 -42.60
CA ASN A 349 30.21 -11.06 -43.80
C ASN A 349 28.82 -11.69 -43.51
N GLU A 350 27.97 -10.97 -42.76
CA GLU A 350 26.63 -11.43 -42.34
C GLU A 350 26.61 -12.57 -41.30
N ASP A 351 27.77 -13.14 -40.95
CA ASP A 351 27.91 -14.14 -39.92
C ASP A 351 28.25 -13.50 -38.57
N ILE A 352 27.41 -13.77 -37.55
CA ILE A 352 27.62 -13.29 -36.19
C ILE A 352 28.26 -14.38 -35.32
N THR A 353 29.44 -14.08 -34.80
CA THR A 353 30.17 -14.94 -33.85
C THR A 353 30.03 -14.37 -32.44
N GLU A 354 29.63 -15.21 -31.49
CA GLU A 354 29.60 -14.85 -30.06
C GLU A 354 30.87 -15.34 -29.36
N TYR A 355 31.62 -14.41 -28.78
CA TYR A 355 32.73 -14.74 -27.90
C TYR A 355 32.22 -14.81 -26.47
N LYS A 356 32.31 -16.01 -25.88
CA LYS A 356 31.75 -16.29 -24.56
C LYS A 356 32.66 -15.77 -23.44
N PRO A 357 32.08 -15.24 -22.37
CA PRO A 357 32.82 -14.84 -21.18
C PRO A 357 33.14 -16.03 -20.28
N ASN A 358 33.97 -15.78 -19.26
CA ASN A 358 34.02 -16.64 -18.09
C ASN A 358 32.72 -16.47 -17.29
N LYS A 359 32.11 -17.58 -16.88
CA LYS A 359 30.91 -17.58 -16.01
C LYS A 359 31.30 -17.31 -14.56
N ASN A 360 31.74 -16.09 -14.28
CA ASN A 360 32.19 -15.64 -12.97
C ASN A 360 32.06 -14.11 -12.90
N PRO A 361 31.43 -13.54 -11.87
CA PRO A 361 31.27 -12.10 -11.75
C PRO A 361 32.58 -11.43 -11.31
N ILE A 362 32.63 -10.11 -11.42
CA ILE A 362 33.56 -9.26 -10.68
C ILE A 362 32.92 -8.96 -9.32
N GLY A 363 33.26 -9.79 -8.35
CA GLY A 363 32.71 -9.74 -7.00
C GLY A 363 33.18 -10.98 -6.24
N SER A 364 32.59 -11.24 -5.08
CA SER A 364 32.80 -12.51 -4.39
C SER A 364 32.00 -13.61 -5.08
N TYR A 365 32.58 -14.80 -5.22
CA TYR A 365 31.89 -15.95 -5.81
C TYR A 365 32.38 -17.26 -5.18
N PRO A 366 31.53 -18.28 -4.96
CA PRO A 366 31.94 -19.50 -4.25
C PRO A 366 33.11 -20.26 -4.89
N LYS A 367 33.22 -20.19 -6.22
CA LYS A 367 34.29 -20.82 -6.99
C LYS A 367 34.94 -19.82 -7.94
N GLU A 368 35.86 -19.03 -7.42
CA GLU A 368 36.60 -18.04 -8.21
C GLU A 368 37.56 -18.75 -9.17
N MET A 369 37.43 -18.43 -10.45
CA MET A 369 38.38 -18.82 -11.49
C MET A 369 39.00 -17.56 -12.09
N PRO A 370 40.30 -17.59 -12.44
CA PRO A 370 40.91 -16.49 -13.17
C PRO A 370 40.16 -16.22 -14.46
N PHE A 371 40.02 -14.95 -14.81
CA PHE A 371 39.53 -14.57 -16.13
C PHE A 371 40.55 -14.96 -17.21
N GLU A 372 40.05 -15.41 -18.35
CA GLU A 372 40.82 -15.75 -19.54
C GLU A 372 40.55 -14.68 -20.61
N GLN A 373 41.51 -14.51 -21.52
CA GLN A 373 41.37 -13.58 -22.64
C GLN A 373 41.50 -14.29 -23.98
N ILE A 374 40.80 -13.78 -24.98
CA ILE A 374 40.74 -14.30 -26.33
C ILE A 374 41.31 -13.24 -27.26
N LEU A 375 42.32 -13.63 -28.06
CA LEU A 375 42.85 -12.80 -29.14
C LEU A 375 42.03 -13.04 -30.42
N ILE A 376 41.59 -11.96 -31.05
CA ILE A 376 40.72 -11.95 -32.22
C ILE A 376 41.38 -11.12 -33.31
N ASP A 377 41.67 -11.74 -34.45
CA ASP A 377 42.14 -11.02 -35.64
C ASP A 377 40.96 -10.26 -36.26
N LEU A 378 41.10 -8.95 -36.37
CA LEU A 378 40.12 -8.06 -36.98
C LEU A 378 40.37 -7.92 -38.48
N LYS A 379 39.29 -7.86 -39.24
CA LYS A 379 39.30 -7.55 -40.67
C LYS A 379 38.59 -6.22 -40.90
N PRO A 380 38.95 -5.48 -41.97
CA PRO A 380 38.24 -4.26 -42.32
C PRO A 380 36.73 -4.52 -42.45
N LYS A 381 35.93 -3.61 -41.88
CA LYS A 381 34.46 -3.66 -41.83
C LYS A 381 33.88 -4.66 -40.83
N ASP A 382 34.70 -5.27 -39.97
CA ASP A 382 34.18 -6.03 -38.84
C ASP A 382 33.40 -5.10 -37.90
N ARG A 383 32.29 -5.61 -37.36
CA ARG A 383 31.48 -4.89 -36.36
C ARG A 383 31.54 -5.62 -35.04
N VAL A 384 31.91 -4.91 -33.97
CA VAL A 384 32.00 -5.45 -32.61
C VAL A 384 30.86 -4.86 -31.79
N TYR A 385 30.11 -5.72 -31.10
CA TYR A 385 29.01 -5.32 -30.23
C TYR A 385 29.24 -5.80 -28.80
N LEU A 386 29.12 -4.87 -27.84
CA LEU A 386 29.15 -5.14 -26.41
C LEU A 386 27.77 -4.79 -25.83
N TYR A 387 27.24 -5.58 -24.92
CA TYR A 387 25.90 -5.37 -24.38
C TYR A 387 25.77 -5.89 -22.95
N THR A 388 24.80 -5.33 -22.23
CA THR A 388 24.30 -5.81 -20.92
C THR A 388 22.98 -6.56 -21.12
N ASP A 389 22.54 -7.29 -20.10
CA ASP A 389 21.39 -8.20 -20.25
C ASP A 389 20.05 -7.46 -20.37
N GLY A 390 19.94 -6.21 -19.91
CA GLY A 390 18.69 -5.44 -19.95
C GLY A 390 18.05 -5.34 -21.34
N TYR A 391 18.85 -5.29 -22.41
CA TYR A 391 18.28 -5.33 -23.78
C TYR A 391 17.61 -6.68 -24.08
N ILE A 392 18.26 -7.80 -23.75
CA ILE A 392 17.79 -9.13 -24.11
C ILE A 392 16.75 -9.67 -23.12
N ASP A 393 16.74 -9.17 -21.90
CA ASP A 393 15.85 -9.65 -20.85
C ASP A 393 14.54 -8.86 -20.80
N GLN A 394 14.45 -7.70 -21.45
CA GLN A 394 13.24 -6.88 -21.52
C GLN A 394 12.01 -7.67 -21.97
N PHE A 395 10.96 -7.63 -21.13
CA PHE A 395 9.64 -8.16 -21.45
C PHE A 395 8.87 -7.22 -22.38
N GLY A 396 8.13 -7.80 -23.32
CA GLY A 396 7.36 -7.03 -24.28
C GLY A 396 6.77 -7.84 -25.42
N GLY A 397 6.39 -7.11 -26.47
CA GLY A 397 5.68 -7.66 -27.62
C GLY A 397 4.25 -8.10 -27.30
N ASN A 398 3.58 -8.72 -28.27
CA ASN A 398 2.16 -9.11 -28.14
C ASN A 398 1.91 -10.22 -27.12
N ASP A 399 2.94 -11.03 -26.83
CA ASP A 399 2.85 -12.21 -25.98
C ASP A 399 3.49 -12.01 -24.60
N ASP A 400 3.95 -10.80 -24.28
CA ASP A 400 4.66 -10.46 -23.04
C ASP A 400 5.85 -11.41 -22.74
N LYS A 401 6.78 -11.51 -23.70
CA LYS A 401 7.95 -12.40 -23.63
C LYS A 401 9.24 -11.59 -23.54
N LYS A 402 10.31 -12.21 -23.01
CA LYS A 402 11.67 -11.65 -23.10
C LYS A 402 12.09 -11.48 -24.56
N PHE A 403 12.87 -10.44 -24.86
CA PHE A 403 13.40 -10.20 -26.21
C PHE A 403 14.33 -11.34 -26.67
N MET A 404 15.13 -11.87 -25.75
CA MET A 404 16.10 -12.95 -25.93
C MET A 404 17.27 -12.59 -26.87
N LYS A 405 18.43 -13.14 -26.53
CA LYS A 405 19.67 -13.01 -27.31
C LYS A 405 19.53 -13.36 -28.80
N ARG A 406 18.69 -14.35 -29.14
CA ARG A 406 18.44 -14.75 -30.53
C ARG A 406 17.90 -13.59 -31.38
N GLN A 407 16.91 -12.86 -30.87
CA GLN A 407 16.31 -11.75 -31.61
C GLN A 407 17.32 -10.61 -31.78
N LEU A 408 18.13 -10.31 -30.76
CA LEU A 408 19.17 -9.27 -30.87
C LEU A 408 20.14 -9.59 -32.00
N LYS A 409 20.64 -10.83 -32.08
CA LYS A 409 21.50 -11.27 -33.19
C LYS A 409 20.83 -11.10 -34.55
N GLU A 410 19.56 -11.51 -34.69
CA GLU A 410 18.79 -11.35 -35.92
C GLU A 410 18.65 -9.88 -36.33
N LYS A 411 18.41 -8.98 -35.37
CA LYS A 411 18.33 -7.53 -35.64
C LYS A 411 19.68 -6.95 -36.05
N LEU A 412 20.76 -7.32 -35.37
CA LEU A 412 22.11 -6.86 -35.71
C LEU A 412 22.53 -7.28 -37.12
N ILE A 413 22.22 -8.52 -37.52
CA ILE A 413 22.46 -9.01 -38.89
C ILE A 413 21.57 -8.25 -39.89
N ALA A 414 20.27 -8.10 -39.62
CA ALA A 414 19.34 -7.46 -40.55
C ALA A 414 19.67 -5.98 -40.83
N SER A 415 20.27 -5.29 -39.86
CA SER A 415 20.61 -3.86 -39.97
C SER A 415 22.08 -3.60 -40.32
N HIS A 416 22.87 -4.62 -40.67
CA HIS A 416 24.32 -4.48 -40.84
C HIS A 416 24.75 -3.63 -42.04
N GLN A 417 23.86 -3.37 -43.00
CA GLN A 417 24.13 -2.49 -44.14
C GLN A 417 23.93 -1.00 -43.80
N LEU A 418 23.29 -0.71 -42.67
CA LEU A 418 23.12 0.66 -42.18
C LEU A 418 24.44 1.17 -41.57
N SER A 419 24.57 2.50 -41.50
CA SER A 419 25.61 3.10 -40.66
C SER A 419 25.38 2.72 -39.19
N LEU A 420 26.43 2.69 -38.38
CA LEU A 420 26.27 2.33 -36.96
C LEU A 420 25.38 3.32 -36.21
N GLU A 421 25.39 4.60 -36.57
CA GLU A 421 24.47 5.59 -36.01
C GLU A 421 23.01 5.22 -36.31
N GLN A 422 22.69 4.90 -37.56
CA GLN A 422 21.35 4.47 -37.97
C GLN A 422 20.95 3.14 -37.32
N GLN A 423 21.89 2.21 -37.20
CA GLN A 423 21.68 0.95 -36.50
C GLN A 423 21.36 1.17 -35.02
N GLY A 424 22.07 2.07 -34.34
CA GLY A 424 21.81 2.45 -32.95
C GLY A 424 20.40 3.02 -32.76
N GLN A 425 20.00 3.99 -33.59
CA GLN A 425 18.65 4.57 -33.59
C GLN A 425 17.57 3.51 -33.84
N GLN A 426 17.83 2.57 -34.76
CA GLN A 426 16.90 1.48 -35.05
C GLN A 426 16.76 0.53 -33.85
N LEU A 427 17.85 0.17 -33.20
CA LEU A 427 17.85 -0.71 -32.02
C LEU A 427 17.16 -0.06 -30.82
N GLU A 428 17.34 1.24 -30.62
CA GLU A 428 16.63 2.02 -29.61
C GLU A 428 15.11 2.02 -29.88
N SER A 429 14.72 2.25 -31.14
CA SER A 429 13.31 2.20 -31.55
C SER A 429 12.70 0.81 -31.37
N ILE A 430 13.44 -0.25 -31.71
CA ILE A 430 13.03 -1.64 -31.49
C ILE A 430 12.83 -1.92 -30.00
N PHE A 431 13.77 -1.49 -29.14
CA PHE A 431 13.67 -1.68 -27.69
C PHE A 431 12.43 -0.98 -27.11
N LYS A 432 12.22 0.30 -27.45
CA LYS A 432 11.06 1.09 -27.00
C LYS A 432 9.74 0.50 -27.49
N THR A 433 9.70 0.03 -28.74
CA THR A 433 8.51 -0.61 -29.33
C THR A 433 8.22 -1.97 -28.71
N TRP A 434 9.25 -2.78 -28.48
CA TRP A 434 9.11 -4.09 -27.83
C TRP A 434 8.56 -3.93 -26.42
N ARG A 435 9.19 -3.07 -25.59
CA ARG A 435 8.73 -2.76 -24.23
C ARG A 435 7.30 -2.25 -24.22
N GLY A 436 6.95 -1.33 -25.12
CA GLY A 436 5.62 -0.74 -25.20
C GLY A 436 5.23 -0.03 -23.89
N LYS A 437 4.19 -0.53 -23.24
CA LYS A 437 3.69 -0.01 -21.95
C LYS A 437 4.28 -0.71 -20.73
N GLN A 438 5.05 -1.78 -20.93
CA GLN A 438 5.70 -2.48 -19.82
C GLN A 438 6.77 -1.60 -19.19
N GLU A 439 7.04 -1.83 -17.91
CA GLU A 439 8.17 -1.20 -17.24
C GLU A 439 9.48 -1.75 -17.81
N GLN A 440 10.51 -0.89 -17.78
CA GLN A 440 11.85 -1.34 -18.07
C GLN A 440 12.38 -2.11 -16.87
N ILE A 441 12.76 -3.37 -17.08
CA ILE A 441 13.09 -4.28 -15.98
C ILE A 441 14.51 -4.09 -15.46
N ASP A 442 15.41 -3.60 -16.32
CA ASP A 442 16.82 -3.42 -15.99
C ASP A 442 17.47 -2.34 -16.86
N ASP A 443 18.62 -1.84 -16.43
CA ASP A 443 19.41 -0.88 -17.21
C ASP A 443 19.89 -1.52 -18.53
N CYS A 444 19.95 -0.73 -19.59
CA CYS A 444 20.22 -1.25 -20.94
C CYS A 444 21.37 -0.50 -21.60
N THR A 445 22.47 -1.21 -21.84
CA THR A 445 23.64 -0.70 -22.55
C THR A 445 23.97 -1.56 -23.76
N LEU A 446 24.16 -0.92 -24.92
CA LEU A 446 24.59 -1.57 -26.15
C LEU A 446 25.54 -0.65 -26.91
N ILE A 447 26.74 -1.14 -27.17
CA ILE A 447 27.79 -0.43 -27.90
C ILE A 447 28.02 -1.15 -29.23
N GLY A 448 28.08 -0.41 -30.32
CA GLY A 448 28.50 -0.91 -31.63
C GLY A 448 29.74 -0.15 -32.11
N LEU A 449 30.74 -0.88 -32.60
CA LEU A 449 32.00 -0.33 -33.11
C LEU A 449 32.32 -0.92 -34.49
N LEU A 450 32.70 -0.08 -35.46
CA LEU A 450 33.17 -0.49 -36.77
C LEU A 450 34.70 -0.39 -36.83
N VAL A 451 35.36 -1.49 -37.20
CA VAL A 451 36.82 -1.60 -37.30
C VAL A 451 37.31 -1.42 -38.73
#